data_AF-A0A7X6DPG0-F1
#
_entry.id   AF-A0A7X6DPG0-F1
#
_cell.length_a   1.000
_cell.length_b   1.000
_cell.length_c   1.000
_cell.angle_alpha   90.00
_cell.angle_beta   90.00
_cell.angle_gamma   90.00
#
_symmetry.space_group_name_H-M   'P 1'
#
loop_
_entity.id
_entity.type
_entity.pdbx_description
1 polymer ?
#
loop_
_entity_poly.entity_id
_entity_poly.type
_entity_poly.pdbx_seq_one_letter_code
_entity_poly.pdbx_strand_id
1 'polypeptide(L)'
;MAAYREIPGCRVSGSNHLVSVLNLGHQVLTGVFPKNKSDQITAGPLELVWCPNSGLLQLRHSYSSNEMYGENYGYRSGLNQSMVNHLSEKVRCLERMIALKSGDIVLDIGSNDGTTLKAYSVSGIQRIGIDPTGRKFQQYYTKEIKLVPDFFSSEVYHSVEKRPARIVTSIAMFYDLEAPVEFARQIESILADDGIWHFEQSYMPSMLRLNSYDTICHEHLEYYSLGVVKKIIEIAGLKLMDVMMNAVNGGSFAVTAIKASNRNIKINHSVINWLLEQEERMGLNTPKPYRDFEERVFRHREDLIRLIRALNADGKKILGYGASTKGNVVLQFCGFTEKDIPAIADVNPDKFNCFTPGTHIPILSEEDARAMKPDYFLVLPWHFKAGILQREKEYLANGGKMIFPFPEIEIV
;
A
#
# COMPACT_ATOMS: atom_id res chain seq x y z
N MET A 1 -19.01 -3.28 20.82
CA MET A 1 -19.32 -3.14 19.39
C MET A 1 -18.52 -4.19 18.65
N ALA A 2 -19.02 -4.75 17.54
CA ALA A 2 -18.22 -5.68 16.74
C ALA A 2 -16.95 -4.96 16.24
N ALA A 3 -15.80 -5.63 16.27
CA ALA A 3 -14.51 -5.04 15.89
C ALA A 3 -14.38 -4.76 14.38
N TYR A 4 -15.34 -5.25 13.60
CA TYR A 4 -15.48 -5.03 12.17
C TYR A 4 -16.96 -5.00 11.78
N ARG A 5 -17.25 -4.50 10.58
CA ARG A 5 -18.59 -4.52 9.97
C ARG A 5 -18.53 -5.03 8.54
N GLU A 6 -19.55 -5.75 8.12
CA GLU A 6 -19.75 -6.09 6.70
C GLU A 6 -20.24 -4.85 5.94
N ILE A 7 -19.75 -4.64 4.71
CA ILE A 7 -20.20 -3.52 3.89
C ILE A 7 -21.61 -3.77 3.33
N PRO A 8 -22.50 -2.75 3.31
CA PRO A 8 -23.86 -2.91 2.78
C PRO A 8 -23.91 -2.95 1.25
N GLY A 9 -22.85 -2.53 0.57
CA GLY A 9 -22.75 -2.47 -0.89
C GLY A 9 -21.39 -1.94 -1.34
N CYS A 10 -21.17 -1.92 -2.66
CA CYS A 10 -19.92 -1.46 -3.26
C CYS A 10 -19.64 0.02 -2.94
N ARG A 11 -18.41 0.32 -2.51
CA ARG A 11 -17.93 1.68 -2.17
C ARG A 11 -18.00 2.70 -3.31
N VAL A 12 -18.07 2.24 -4.56
CA VAL A 12 -18.16 3.10 -5.76
C VAL A 12 -19.57 3.20 -6.33
N SER A 13 -20.28 2.07 -6.47
CA SER A 13 -21.59 2.04 -7.15
C SER A 13 -22.79 1.97 -6.21
N GLY A 14 -22.59 1.63 -4.93
CA GLY A 14 -23.67 1.33 -3.98
C GLY A 14 -24.39 -0.01 -4.25
N SER A 15 -24.01 -0.75 -5.29
CA SER A 15 -24.63 -2.04 -5.61
C SER A 15 -24.41 -3.06 -4.49
N ASN A 16 -25.47 -3.77 -4.10
CA ASN A 16 -25.41 -4.90 -3.17
C ASN A 16 -24.99 -6.21 -3.86
N HIS A 17 -24.88 -6.22 -5.19
CA HIS A 17 -24.41 -7.38 -5.93
C HIS A 17 -22.88 -7.47 -5.89
N LEU A 18 -22.39 -8.17 -4.87
CA LEU A 18 -20.97 -8.39 -4.59
C LEU A 18 -20.66 -9.89 -4.73
N VAL A 19 -19.76 -10.21 -5.65
CA VAL A 19 -19.32 -11.59 -5.93
C VAL A 19 -18.07 -11.87 -5.11
N SER A 20 -18.11 -12.83 -4.18
CA SER A 20 -16.91 -13.31 -3.47
C SER A 20 -15.94 -13.95 -4.45
N VAL A 21 -14.66 -13.54 -4.42
CA VAL A 21 -13.63 -14.00 -5.37
C VAL A 21 -12.39 -14.58 -4.70
N LEU A 22 -12.13 -14.28 -3.43
CA LEU A 22 -11.05 -14.89 -2.67
C LEU A 22 -11.31 -14.72 -1.17
N ASN A 23 -11.16 -15.79 -0.39
CA ASN A 23 -11.28 -15.76 1.07
C ASN A 23 -10.01 -16.32 1.71
N LEU A 24 -9.27 -15.48 2.43
CA LEU A 24 -8.03 -15.84 3.11
C LEU A 24 -8.26 -16.30 4.56
N GLY A 25 -9.51 -16.54 4.94
CA GLY A 25 -9.91 -16.97 6.27
C GLY A 25 -9.98 -15.82 7.28
N HIS A 26 -9.84 -16.16 8.55
CA HIS A 26 -9.75 -15.17 9.63
C HIS A 26 -8.29 -14.84 9.90
N GLN A 27 -7.98 -13.55 9.92
CA GLN A 27 -6.64 -13.03 10.22
C GLN A 27 -6.71 -11.96 11.31
N VAL A 28 -5.64 -11.89 12.10
CA VAL A 28 -5.35 -10.78 13.01
C VAL A 28 -4.84 -9.59 12.22
N LEU A 29 -5.17 -8.37 12.65
CA LEU A 29 -4.71 -7.12 12.01
C LEU A 29 -3.20 -7.17 11.77
N THR A 30 -2.81 -7.08 10.50
CA THR A 30 -1.45 -7.35 10.04
C THR A 30 -0.46 -6.23 10.34
N GLY A 31 -0.94 -4.99 10.54
CA GLY A 31 -0.11 -3.84 10.87
C GLY A 31 0.18 -3.64 12.35
N VAL A 32 -0.42 -4.42 13.26
CA VAL A 32 -0.31 -4.23 14.71
C VAL A 32 0.68 -5.26 15.29
N PHE A 33 1.85 -4.81 15.73
CA PHE A 33 2.92 -5.67 16.27
C PHE A 33 2.85 -5.71 17.80
N PRO A 34 2.37 -6.81 18.42
CA PRO A 34 2.23 -6.88 19.87
C PRO A 34 3.59 -6.97 20.57
N LYS A 35 3.67 -6.41 21.78
CA LYS A 35 4.86 -6.52 22.65
C LYS A 35 4.84 -7.78 23.49
N ASN A 36 3.64 -8.31 23.79
CA ASN A 36 3.46 -9.56 24.49
C ASN A 36 2.53 -10.48 23.70
N LYS A 37 2.77 -11.80 23.74
CA LYS A 37 1.89 -12.80 23.09
C LYS A 37 0.44 -12.81 23.63
N SER A 38 0.21 -12.20 24.80
CA SER A 38 -1.11 -12.07 25.42
C SER A 38 -1.88 -10.81 24.98
N ASP A 39 -1.23 -9.88 24.26
CA ASP A 39 -1.88 -8.66 23.79
C ASP A 39 -3.00 -9.03 22.82
N GLN A 40 -4.22 -8.55 23.10
CA GLN A 40 -5.37 -8.83 22.24
C GLN A 40 -5.38 -7.87 21.06
N ILE A 41 -5.31 -8.42 19.86
CA ILE A 41 -5.41 -7.68 18.61
C ILE A 41 -6.69 -8.11 17.90
N THR A 42 -7.39 -7.15 17.31
CA THR A 42 -8.56 -7.40 16.49
C THR A 42 -8.27 -8.43 15.41
N ALA A 43 -9.20 -9.37 15.24
CA ALA A 43 -9.15 -10.39 14.20
C ALA A 43 -10.50 -10.48 13.51
N GLY A 44 -10.49 -10.88 12.24
CA GLY A 44 -11.72 -11.11 11.50
C GLY A 44 -11.49 -11.61 10.07
N PRO A 45 -12.59 -11.80 9.31
CA PRO A 45 -12.54 -12.33 7.97
C PRO A 45 -11.81 -11.40 7.00
N LEU A 46 -10.92 -11.99 6.19
CA LEU A 46 -10.20 -11.31 5.13
C LEU A 46 -10.68 -11.86 3.78
N GLU A 47 -11.72 -11.23 3.24
CA GLU A 47 -12.42 -11.69 2.05
C GLU A 47 -12.52 -10.57 1.01
N LEU A 48 -12.12 -10.89 -0.22
CA LEU A 48 -12.30 -10.05 -1.39
C LEU A 48 -13.60 -10.34 -2.11
N VAL A 49 -14.28 -9.26 -2.45
CA VAL A 49 -15.48 -9.24 -3.29
C VAL A 49 -15.30 -8.32 -4.48
N TRP A 50 -15.83 -8.73 -5.63
CA TRP A 50 -15.86 -7.96 -6.87
C TRP A 50 -17.27 -7.48 -7.15
N CYS A 51 -17.42 -6.22 -7.56
CA CYS A 51 -18.70 -5.64 -7.95
C CYS A 51 -18.82 -5.55 -9.47
N PRO A 52 -19.76 -6.26 -10.11
CA PRO A 52 -19.93 -6.21 -11.57
C PRO A 52 -20.33 -4.82 -12.10
N ASN A 53 -21.03 -4.02 -11.31
CA ASN A 53 -21.49 -2.69 -11.73
C ASN A 53 -20.34 -1.68 -11.85
N SER A 54 -19.44 -1.63 -10.87
CA SER A 54 -18.31 -0.70 -10.89
C SER A 54 -17.04 -1.32 -11.49
N GLY A 55 -16.87 -2.64 -11.39
CA GLY A 55 -15.61 -3.35 -11.61
C GLY A 55 -14.67 -3.32 -10.40
N LEU A 56 -15.09 -2.70 -9.28
CA LEU A 56 -14.25 -2.58 -8.08
C LEU A 56 -14.07 -3.94 -7.40
N LEU A 57 -12.81 -4.29 -7.16
CA LEU A 57 -12.40 -5.33 -6.21
C LEU A 57 -12.14 -4.67 -4.85
N GLN A 58 -12.72 -5.20 -3.78
CA GLN A 58 -12.69 -4.59 -2.44
C GLN A 58 -12.84 -5.63 -1.33
N LEU A 59 -12.51 -5.28 -0.11
CA LEU A 59 -12.81 -6.11 1.06
C LEU A 59 -14.31 -6.11 1.38
N ARG A 60 -14.83 -7.28 1.78
CA ARG A 60 -16.21 -7.47 2.24
C ARG A 60 -16.48 -6.84 3.62
N HIS A 61 -15.43 -6.60 4.39
CA HIS A 61 -15.52 -6.06 5.74
C HIS A 61 -14.66 -4.79 5.89
N SER A 62 -15.09 -3.92 6.80
CA SER A 62 -14.34 -2.75 7.24
C SER A 62 -13.99 -2.88 8.71
N TYR A 63 -12.83 -2.33 9.06
CA TYR A 63 -12.29 -2.30 10.42
C TYR A 63 -12.18 -0.86 10.90
N SER A 64 -12.00 -0.68 12.20
CA SER A 64 -11.81 0.64 12.79
C SER A 64 -10.52 1.27 12.26
N SER A 65 -10.64 2.35 11.48
CA SER A 65 -9.47 3.10 10.98
C SER A 65 -8.58 3.59 12.12
N ASN A 66 -9.13 3.91 13.29
CA ASN A 66 -8.35 4.35 14.46
C ASN A 66 -7.45 3.26 15.05
N GLU A 67 -7.78 1.97 14.85
CA GLU A 67 -6.92 0.87 15.31
C GLU A 67 -5.68 0.71 14.42
N MET A 68 -5.81 1.04 13.14
CA MET A 68 -4.78 0.85 12.10
C MET A 68 -3.95 2.12 11.87
N TYR A 69 -4.61 3.28 11.83
CA TYR A 69 -4.02 4.59 11.56
C TYR A 69 -4.06 5.43 12.85
N GLY A 70 -2.89 5.59 13.47
CA GLY A 70 -2.74 6.25 14.77
C GLY A 70 -1.39 5.90 15.40
N GLU A 71 -1.37 5.68 16.72
CA GLU A 71 -0.14 5.30 17.45
C GLU A 71 0.48 3.99 16.95
N ASN A 72 -0.36 3.06 16.46
CA ASN A 72 0.07 1.74 15.99
C ASN A 72 0.71 1.76 14.59
N TYR A 73 0.57 2.85 13.83
CA TYR A 73 1.10 2.91 12.47
C TYR A 73 2.64 2.98 12.47
N GLY A 74 3.30 1.92 12.00
CA GLY A 74 4.75 1.74 12.14
C GLY A 74 5.60 2.05 10.90
N TYR A 75 4.99 2.46 9.78
CA TYR A 75 5.74 2.71 8.54
C TYR A 75 6.17 4.17 8.42
N ARG A 76 7.44 4.39 8.08
CA ARG A 76 8.00 5.73 7.84
C ARG A 76 8.69 5.78 6.48
N SER A 77 8.20 6.64 5.59
CA SER A 77 8.67 6.75 4.21
C SER A 77 10.16 7.12 4.12
N GLY A 78 10.64 7.99 5.02
CA GLY A 78 12.03 8.42 5.08
C GLY A 78 13.03 7.39 5.61
N LEU A 79 12.60 6.19 6.02
CA LEU A 79 13.51 5.10 6.44
C LEU A 79 14.21 4.43 5.25
N ASN A 80 13.58 4.43 4.08
CA ASN A 80 14.05 3.69 2.92
C ASN A 80 14.53 4.66 1.83
N GLN A 81 15.83 4.67 1.55
CA GLN A 81 16.42 5.56 0.53
C GLN A 81 15.79 5.37 -0.86
N SER A 82 15.39 4.15 -1.23
CA SER A 82 14.70 3.90 -2.49
C SER A 82 13.33 4.60 -2.53
N MET A 83 12.61 4.66 -1.41
CA MET A 83 11.33 5.36 -1.31
C MET A 83 11.54 6.89 -1.34
N VAL A 84 12.56 7.39 -0.63
CA VAL A 84 12.95 8.81 -0.67
C VAL A 84 13.26 9.25 -2.11
N ASN A 85 14.04 8.45 -2.85
CA ASN A 85 14.38 8.73 -4.24
C ASN A 85 13.13 8.74 -5.12
N HIS A 86 12.26 7.73 -4.98
CA HIS A 86 11.01 7.64 -5.73
C HIS A 86 10.11 8.85 -5.50
N LEU A 87 9.83 9.21 -4.25
CA LEU A 87 9.00 10.38 -3.91
C LEU A 87 9.63 11.69 -4.43
N SER A 88 10.95 11.82 -4.35
CA SER A 88 11.66 12.98 -4.89
C SER A 88 11.56 13.08 -6.41
N GLU A 89 11.68 11.96 -7.11
CA GLU A 89 11.51 11.90 -8.56
C GLU A 89 10.06 12.20 -8.98
N LYS A 90 9.06 11.73 -8.22
CA LYS A 90 7.66 12.11 -8.42
C LYS A 90 7.48 13.62 -8.34
N VAL A 91 7.95 14.27 -7.27
CA VAL A 91 7.83 15.73 -7.12
C VAL A 91 8.52 16.48 -8.25
N ARG A 92 9.73 16.08 -8.66
CA ARG A 92 10.41 16.67 -9.83
C ARG A 92 9.61 16.51 -11.13
N CYS A 93 8.87 15.41 -11.31
CA CYS A 93 7.99 15.25 -12.46
C CYS A 93 6.80 16.20 -12.37
N LEU A 94 6.20 16.35 -11.19
CA LEU A 94 5.06 17.26 -10.97
C LEU A 94 5.46 18.73 -11.19
N GLU A 95 6.62 19.17 -10.70
CA GLU A 95 7.14 20.53 -10.93
C GLU A 95 7.45 20.82 -12.41
N ARG A 96 7.73 19.77 -13.22
CA ARG A 96 7.86 19.90 -14.68
C ARG A 96 6.51 19.92 -15.39
N MET A 97 5.50 19.24 -14.85
CA MET A 97 4.14 19.21 -15.41
C MET A 97 3.40 20.52 -15.14
N ILE A 98 3.54 21.08 -13.93
CA ILE A 98 2.89 22.30 -13.49
C ILE A 98 3.94 23.23 -12.89
N ALA A 99 4.13 24.39 -13.53
CA ALA A 99 5.05 25.40 -13.07
C ALA A 99 4.51 26.09 -11.81
N LEU A 100 4.98 25.65 -10.64
CA LEU A 100 4.71 26.29 -9.35
C LEU A 100 5.35 27.67 -9.28
N LYS A 101 4.69 28.58 -8.58
CA LYS A 101 5.15 29.95 -8.30
C LYS A 101 5.12 30.22 -6.80
N SER A 102 5.88 31.22 -6.37
CA SER A 102 5.79 31.73 -4.99
C SER A 102 4.33 32.08 -4.65
N GLY A 103 3.87 31.64 -3.48
CA GLY A 103 2.50 31.78 -3.02
C GLY A 103 1.55 30.62 -3.38
N ASP A 104 1.94 29.73 -4.31
CA ASP A 104 1.16 28.51 -4.62
C ASP A 104 1.13 27.57 -3.42
N ILE A 105 0.07 26.78 -3.34
CA ILE A 105 -0.15 25.80 -2.27
C ILE A 105 0.03 24.40 -2.83
N VAL A 106 0.81 23.59 -2.12
CA VAL A 106 0.90 22.15 -2.33
C VAL A 106 0.38 21.44 -1.08
N LEU A 107 -0.49 20.46 -1.29
CA LEU A 107 -1.08 19.63 -0.25
C LEU A 107 -0.65 18.18 -0.45
N ASP A 108 -0.19 17.51 0.60
CA ASP A 108 0.01 16.06 0.61
C ASP A 108 -0.94 15.44 1.65
N ILE A 109 -1.80 14.54 1.19
CA ILE A 109 -2.79 13.80 1.99
C ILE A 109 -2.21 12.42 2.31
N GLY A 110 -2.08 12.09 3.59
CA GLY A 110 -1.29 10.94 4.02
C GLY A 110 0.22 11.23 3.97
N SER A 111 0.62 12.43 4.41
CA SER A 111 1.99 12.95 4.26
C SER A 111 3.07 12.25 5.10
N ASN A 112 2.70 11.31 5.96
CA ASN A 112 3.59 10.51 6.80
C ASN A 112 4.59 11.39 7.59
N ASP A 113 5.89 11.26 7.34
CA ASP A 113 6.99 12.04 7.94
C ASP A 113 7.39 13.28 7.12
N GLY A 114 6.53 13.70 6.19
CA GLY A 114 6.71 14.85 5.33
C GLY A 114 7.75 14.66 4.22
N THR A 115 8.20 13.43 3.95
CA THR A 115 9.24 13.14 2.93
C THR A 115 8.87 13.70 1.55
N THR A 116 7.64 13.49 1.08
CA THR A 116 7.16 14.04 -0.20
C THR A 116 7.22 15.56 -0.21
N LEU A 117 6.71 16.21 0.85
CA LEU A 117 6.65 17.67 0.94
C LEU A 117 8.04 18.32 0.97
N LYS A 118 9.04 17.66 1.57
CA LYS A 118 10.43 18.15 1.58
C LYS A 118 11.09 18.14 0.20
N ALA A 119 10.58 17.35 -0.74
CA ALA A 119 11.18 17.23 -2.06
C ALA A 119 10.85 18.40 -3.02
N TYR A 120 9.88 19.25 -2.67
CA TYR A 120 9.55 20.43 -3.48
C TYR A 120 10.66 21.47 -3.43
N SER A 121 11.14 21.86 -4.61
CA SER A 121 12.31 22.74 -4.78
C SER A 121 11.94 24.22 -4.92
N VAL A 122 10.70 24.51 -5.32
CA VAL A 122 10.25 25.89 -5.57
C VAL A 122 10.16 26.67 -4.26
N SER A 123 10.86 27.81 -4.20
CA SER A 123 10.85 28.70 -3.04
C SER A 123 9.56 29.50 -2.94
N GLY A 124 9.11 29.78 -1.71
CA GLY A 124 7.95 30.61 -1.43
C GLY A 124 6.59 29.92 -1.61
N ILE A 125 6.56 28.63 -1.92
CA ILE A 125 5.31 27.85 -1.89
C ILE A 125 4.89 27.54 -0.45
N GLN A 126 3.59 27.34 -0.26
CA GLN A 126 3.03 26.88 1.00
C GLN A 126 2.85 25.36 0.96
N ARG A 127 3.50 24.66 1.89
CA ARG A 127 3.46 23.19 2.00
C ARG A 127 2.55 22.78 3.15
N ILE A 128 1.51 22.00 2.85
CA ILE A 128 0.56 21.49 3.86
C ILE A 128 0.59 19.96 3.82
N GLY A 129 0.73 19.33 4.97
CA GLY A 129 0.53 17.89 5.15
C GLY A 129 -0.70 17.64 6.02
N ILE A 130 -1.66 16.84 5.54
CA ILE A 130 -2.81 16.38 6.32
C ILE A 130 -2.66 14.88 6.53
N ASP A 131 -2.39 14.46 7.77
CA ASP A 131 -2.11 13.06 8.08
C ASP A 131 -2.48 12.72 9.54
N PRO A 132 -3.35 11.72 9.79
CA PRO A 132 -3.76 11.34 11.15
C PRO A 132 -2.60 10.80 12.01
N THR A 133 -1.55 10.26 11.39
CA THR A 133 -0.30 9.80 12.04
C THR A 133 0.71 10.93 12.23
N GLY A 134 0.43 12.13 11.73
CA GLY A 134 1.36 13.25 11.71
C GLY A 134 1.91 13.65 13.09
N ARG A 135 1.14 13.48 14.18
CA ARG A 135 1.64 13.73 15.55
C ARG A 135 2.85 12.84 15.89
N LYS A 136 2.79 11.56 15.54
CA LYS A 136 3.87 10.59 15.78
C LYS A 136 5.14 10.96 15.03
N PHE A 137 4.99 11.48 13.82
CA PHE A 137 6.11 11.85 12.95
C PHE A 137 6.44 13.35 12.97
N GLN A 138 5.86 14.12 13.88
CA GLN A 138 5.95 15.59 13.91
C GLN A 138 7.41 16.08 13.93
N GLN A 139 8.30 15.39 14.63
CA GLN A 139 9.73 15.73 14.71
C GLN A 139 10.46 15.71 13.35
N TYR A 140 9.90 15.01 12.34
CA TYR A 140 10.46 14.97 11.00
C TYR A 140 9.98 16.13 10.13
N TYR A 141 8.92 16.85 10.51
CA TYR A 141 8.44 18.00 9.74
C TYR A 141 9.37 19.20 9.91
N THR A 142 9.67 19.88 8.81
CA THR A 142 10.44 21.14 8.86
C THR A 142 9.52 22.31 9.17
N LYS A 143 10.08 23.45 9.62
CA LYS A 143 9.31 24.67 9.92
C LYS A 143 8.52 25.21 8.73
N GLU A 144 8.93 24.86 7.51
CA GLU A 144 8.30 25.28 6.26
C GLU A 144 7.08 24.44 5.87
N ILE A 145 6.81 23.35 6.61
CA ILE A 145 5.70 22.45 6.33
C ILE A 145 4.67 22.58 7.45
N LYS A 146 3.45 22.98 7.08
CA LYS A 146 2.31 23.03 7.99
C LYS A 146 1.70 21.64 8.13
N LEU A 147 1.91 21.01 9.29
CA LEU A 147 1.27 19.74 9.63
C LEU A 147 -0.13 19.97 10.21
N VAL A 148 -1.11 19.22 9.70
CA VAL A 148 -2.46 19.08 10.26
C VAL A 148 -2.67 17.61 10.62
N PRO A 149 -2.62 17.24 11.92
CA PRO A 149 -2.67 15.85 12.33
C PRO A 149 -4.11 15.33 12.43
N ASP A 150 -4.77 15.18 11.28
CA ASP A 150 -6.17 14.76 11.16
C ASP A 150 -6.38 13.97 9.85
N PHE A 151 -7.52 13.30 9.74
CA PHE A 151 -7.99 12.77 8.46
C PHE A 151 -8.35 13.92 7.51
N PHE A 152 -8.15 13.69 6.22
CA PHE A 152 -8.48 14.70 5.22
C PHE A 152 -10.00 14.89 5.09
N SER A 153 -10.40 16.16 5.10
CA SER A 153 -11.60 16.62 4.42
C SER A 153 -11.40 18.02 3.84
N SER A 154 -12.31 18.45 2.95
CA SER A 154 -12.33 19.84 2.46
C SER A 154 -12.45 20.86 3.61
N GLU A 155 -13.20 20.53 4.67
CA GLU A 155 -13.37 21.38 5.85
C GLU A 155 -12.08 21.48 6.65
N VAL A 156 -11.37 20.36 6.84
CA VAL A 156 -10.06 20.32 7.51
C VAL A 156 -9.04 21.16 6.73
N TYR A 157 -8.97 21.01 5.40
CA TYR A 157 -8.16 21.89 4.56
C TYR A 157 -8.54 23.36 4.74
N HIS A 158 -9.84 23.66 4.69
CA HIS A 158 -10.36 25.02 4.84
C HIS A 158 -10.20 25.61 6.24
N SER A 159 -9.95 24.80 7.26
CA SER A 159 -9.59 25.30 8.60
C SER A 159 -8.21 25.96 8.62
N VAL A 160 -7.34 25.60 7.66
CA VAL A 160 -5.94 26.04 7.61
C VAL A 160 -5.57 26.86 6.38
N GLU A 161 -6.34 26.79 5.29
CA GLU A 161 -6.10 27.49 4.02
C GLU A 161 -7.42 27.71 3.24
N LYS A 162 -7.64 28.92 2.71
CA LYS A 162 -8.88 29.27 1.97
C LYS A 162 -8.71 29.26 0.47
N ARG A 163 -7.48 29.40 -0.02
CA ARG A 163 -7.15 29.38 -1.45
C ARG A 163 -7.12 27.93 -1.97
N PRO A 164 -7.33 27.72 -3.28
CA PRO A 164 -7.21 26.39 -3.85
C PRO A 164 -5.76 25.89 -3.88
N ALA A 165 -5.58 24.58 -3.80
CA ALA A 165 -4.29 23.91 -3.94
C ALA A 165 -3.90 23.78 -5.41
N ARG A 166 -2.63 24.07 -5.72
CA ARG A 166 -2.07 23.94 -7.07
C ARG A 166 -1.73 22.49 -7.39
N ILE A 167 -1.21 21.77 -6.40
CA ILE A 167 -0.92 20.34 -6.48
C ILE A 167 -1.45 19.69 -5.21
N VAL A 168 -2.25 18.64 -5.38
CA VAL A 168 -2.64 17.74 -4.30
C VAL A 168 -1.97 16.39 -4.57
N THR A 169 -1.26 15.83 -3.60
CA THR A 169 -0.69 14.48 -3.65
C THR A 169 -1.41 13.54 -2.68
N SER A 170 -1.57 12.28 -3.08
CA SER A 170 -2.10 11.20 -2.23
C SER A 170 -1.38 9.89 -2.55
N ILE A 171 -0.28 9.61 -1.87
CA ILE A 171 0.60 8.47 -2.20
C ILE A 171 0.37 7.34 -1.20
N ALA A 172 0.04 6.15 -1.71
CA ALA A 172 -0.14 4.91 -0.95
C ALA A 172 -1.18 5.01 0.17
N MET A 173 -2.31 5.71 -0.08
CA MET A 173 -3.41 5.80 0.90
C MET A 173 -4.82 5.72 0.29
N PHE A 174 -5.01 6.01 -1.00
CA PHE A 174 -6.35 6.16 -1.58
C PHE A 174 -7.20 4.87 -1.52
N TYR A 175 -6.55 3.70 -1.45
CA TYR A 175 -7.21 2.39 -1.31
C TYR A 175 -7.67 2.04 0.11
N ASP A 176 -7.41 2.92 1.09
CA ASP A 176 -7.79 2.71 2.49
C ASP A 176 -9.16 3.35 2.83
N LEU A 177 -9.85 3.89 1.83
CA LEU A 177 -10.98 4.78 2.02
C LEU A 177 -12.34 4.06 1.95
N GLU A 178 -13.25 4.45 2.84
CA GLU A 178 -14.62 3.92 2.82
C GLU A 178 -15.50 4.57 1.74
N ALA A 179 -15.18 5.82 1.37
CA ALA A 179 -15.96 6.63 0.44
C ALA A 179 -15.06 7.31 -0.61
N PRO A 180 -14.45 6.55 -1.54
CA PRO A 180 -13.44 7.09 -2.47
C PRO A 180 -14.00 8.16 -3.42
N VAL A 181 -15.27 8.04 -3.82
CA VAL A 181 -15.94 9.03 -4.67
C VAL A 181 -16.11 10.36 -3.93
N GLU A 182 -16.47 10.31 -2.64
CA GLU A 182 -16.65 11.51 -1.84
C GLU A 182 -15.31 12.17 -1.54
N PHE A 183 -14.28 11.37 -1.24
CA PHE A 183 -12.91 11.87 -1.10
C PHE A 183 -12.44 12.58 -2.37
N ALA A 184 -12.68 11.99 -3.55
CA ALA A 184 -12.33 12.61 -4.83
C ALA A 184 -13.11 13.93 -5.08
N ARG A 185 -14.37 14.04 -4.64
CA ARG A 185 -15.13 15.30 -4.71
C ARG A 185 -14.55 16.38 -3.80
N GLN A 186 -14.13 16.00 -2.59
CA GLN A 186 -13.49 16.94 -1.66
C GLN A 186 -12.13 17.41 -2.17
N ILE A 187 -11.41 16.56 -2.91
CA ILE A 187 -10.20 16.99 -3.62
C ILE A 187 -10.55 17.96 -4.75
N GLU A 188 -11.55 17.63 -5.58
CA GLU A 188 -11.99 18.50 -6.68
C GLU A 188 -12.35 19.91 -6.18
N SER A 189 -13.05 20.00 -5.05
CA SER A 189 -13.53 21.27 -4.49
C SER A 189 -12.42 22.18 -4.00
N ILE A 190 -11.29 21.63 -3.53
CA ILE A 190 -10.13 22.41 -3.08
C ILE A 190 -9.09 22.63 -4.18
N LEU A 191 -9.22 21.97 -5.34
CA LEU A 191 -8.23 22.04 -6.40
C LEU A 191 -8.34 23.36 -7.16
N ALA A 192 -7.21 23.93 -7.58
CA ALA A 192 -7.19 25.06 -8.49
C ALA A 192 -7.74 24.66 -9.86
N ASP A 193 -8.31 25.60 -10.62
CA ASP A 193 -8.88 25.29 -11.94
C ASP A 193 -7.84 24.78 -12.94
N ASP A 194 -6.57 25.17 -12.75
CA ASP A 194 -5.39 24.70 -13.44
C ASP A 194 -4.41 23.93 -12.53
N GLY A 195 -4.94 23.39 -11.43
CA GLY A 195 -4.24 22.48 -10.54
C GLY A 195 -4.36 21.01 -10.97
N ILE A 196 -3.55 20.17 -10.33
CA ILE A 196 -3.54 18.72 -10.55
C ILE A 196 -3.70 17.97 -9.22
N TRP A 197 -4.41 16.85 -9.26
CA TRP A 197 -4.35 15.83 -8.22
C TRP A 197 -3.51 14.67 -8.73
N HIS A 198 -2.44 14.33 -8.01
CA HIS A 198 -1.57 13.21 -8.32
C HIS A 198 -1.63 12.17 -7.20
N PHE A 199 -1.97 10.93 -7.52
CA PHE A 199 -2.05 9.87 -6.55
C PHE A 199 -1.41 8.60 -7.07
N GLU A 200 -0.81 7.81 -6.19
CA GLU A 200 -0.14 6.58 -6.54
C GLU A 200 -0.54 5.47 -5.59
N GLN A 201 -0.83 4.30 -6.14
CA GLN A 201 -1.22 3.12 -5.37
C GLN A 201 -0.81 1.81 -6.04
N SER A 202 -0.93 0.72 -5.28
CA SER A 202 -0.87 -0.65 -5.82
C SER A 202 -1.85 -0.82 -6.97
N TYR A 203 -1.38 -1.44 -8.05
CA TYR A 203 -2.17 -1.66 -9.26
C TYR A 203 -2.74 -3.08 -9.23
N MET A 204 -4.06 -3.23 -9.08
CA MET A 204 -4.72 -4.53 -8.93
C MET A 204 -4.39 -5.51 -10.08
N PRO A 205 -4.33 -5.09 -11.35
CA PRO A 205 -3.86 -5.97 -12.43
C PRO A 205 -2.44 -6.51 -12.23
N SER A 206 -1.53 -5.74 -11.63
CA SER A 206 -0.19 -6.25 -11.24
C SER A 206 -0.28 -7.24 -10.08
N MET A 207 -1.11 -6.96 -9.07
CA MET A 207 -1.36 -7.88 -7.95
C MET A 207 -1.81 -9.25 -8.46
N LEU A 208 -2.77 -9.31 -9.39
CA LEU A 208 -3.24 -10.56 -9.98
C LEU A 208 -2.14 -11.30 -10.75
N ARG A 209 -1.34 -10.57 -11.56
CA ARG A 209 -0.25 -11.15 -12.36
C ARG A 209 0.88 -11.71 -11.52
N LEU A 210 1.23 -11.02 -10.44
CA LEU A 210 2.34 -11.39 -9.55
C LEU A 210 1.91 -12.33 -8.42
N ASN A 211 0.67 -12.84 -8.48
CA ASN A 211 0.06 -13.66 -7.44
C ASN A 211 0.14 -13.03 -6.02
N SER A 212 0.22 -11.70 -5.92
CA SER A 212 0.58 -10.96 -4.72
C SER A 212 -0.61 -10.82 -3.76
N TYR A 213 -1.13 -11.94 -3.26
CA TYR A 213 -2.23 -11.94 -2.28
C TYR A 213 -1.77 -11.39 -0.92
N ASP A 214 -0.47 -11.29 -0.68
CA ASP A 214 0.12 -10.66 0.50
C ASP A 214 -0.25 -9.18 0.63
N THR A 215 -0.66 -8.52 -0.46
CA THR A 215 -1.17 -7.14 -0.39
C THR A 215 -2.58 -7.03 0.16
N ILE A 216 -3.27 -8.17 0.32
CA ILE A 216 -4.64 -8.19 0.82
C ILE A 216 -4.57 -8.19 2.35
N CYS A 217 -4.78 -7.03 2.95
CA CYS A 217 -4.75 -6.84 4.40
C CYS A 217 -5.90 -5.94 4.84
N HIS A 218 -6.25 -5.94 6.12
CA HIS A 218 -7.44 -5.23 6.63
C HIS A 218 -7.39 -3.72 6.44
N GLU A 219 -6.18 -3.16 6.32
CA GLU A 219 -5.93 -1.76 5.99
C GLU A 219 -6.42 -1.41 4.57
N HIS A 220 -6.12 -2.27 3.59
CA HIS A 220 -6.39 -2.01 2.18
C HIS A 220 -7.82 -2.43 1.81
N LEU A 221 -8.74 -1.48 1.86
CA LEU A 221 -10.16 -1.71 1.59
C LEU A 221 -10.45 -1.95 0.09
N GLU A 222 -9.66 -1.37 -0.81
CA GLU A 222 -9.97 -1.26 -2.23
C GLU A 222 -8.78 -1.61 -3.15
N TYR A 223 -9.05 -2.23 -4.31
CA TYR A 223 -8.01 -2.72 -5.22
C TYR A 223 -8.32 -2.24 -6.64
N TYR A 224 -7.51 -1.30 -7.11
CA TYR A 224 -7.86 -0.47 -8.26
C TYR A 224 -7.26 -0.93 -9.59
N SER A 225 -8.12 -0.97 -10.61
CA SER A 225 -7.75 -0.79 -12.01
C SER A 225 -7.89 0.68 -12.41
N LEU A 226 -7.25 1.10 -13.50
CA LEU A 226 -7.43 2.41 -14.11
C LEU A 226 -8.88 2.63 -14.52
N GLY A 227 -9.59 1.62 -15.04
CA GLY A 227 -11.00 1.73 -15.39
C GLY A 227 -11.88 2.10 -14.20
N VAL A 228 -11.61 1.54 -13.02
CA VAL A 228 -12.34 1.90 -11.78
C VAL A 228 -11.96 3.30 -11.31
N VAL A 229 -10.67 3.64 -11.31
CA VAL A 229 -10.20 5.00 -10.96
C VAL A 229 -10.84 6.05 -11.87
N LYS A 230 -10.87 5.80 -13.19
CA LYS A 230 -11.52 6.67 -14.17
C LYS A 230 -12.98 6.94 -13.80
N LYS A 231 -13.75 5.90 -13.45
CA LYS A 231 -15.15 6.05 -13.00
C LYS A 231 -15.25 6.94 -11.76
N ILE A 232 -14.41 6.68 -10.75
CA ILE A 232 -14.43 7.44 -9.49
C ILE A 232 -14.20 8.93 -9.74
N ILE A 233 -13.12 9.25 -10.46
CA ILE A 233 -12.76 10.65 -10.67
C ILE A 233 -13.76 11.35 -11.61
N GLU A 234 -14.34 10.66 -12.59
CA GLU A 234 -15.38 11.23 -13.46
C GLU A 234 -16.66 11.57 -12.70
N ILE A 235 -17.09 10.70 -11.77
CA ILE A 235 -18.23 10.98 -10.88
C ILE A 235 -17.93 12.18 -9.97
N ALA A 236 -16.66 12.38 -9.62
CA ALA A 236 -16.21 13.49 -8.78
C ALA A 236 -16.00 14.82 -9.53
N GLY A 237 -16.25 14.88 -10.84
CA GLY A 237 -16.04 16.11 -11.62
C GLY A 237 -14.60 16.32 -12.09
N LEU A 238 -13.78 15.27 -12.08
CA LEU A 238 -12.40 15.25 -12.55
C LEU A 238 -12.27 14.40 -13.84
N LYS A 239 -11.10 14.42 -14.46
CA LYS A 239 -10.74 13.55 -15.59
C LYS A 239 -9.26 13.18 -15.56
N LEU A 240 -8.92 12.06 -16.20
CA LEU A 240 -7.53 11.62 -16.34
C LEU A 240 -6.73 12.63 -17.19
N MET A 241 -5.57 13.02 -16.67
CA MET A 241 -4.55 13.77 -17.40
C MET A 241 -3.45 12.83 -17.90
N ASP A 242 -2.94 11.98 -17.00
CA ASP A 242 -1.82 11.09 -17.29
C ASP A 242 -1.83 9.87 -16.36
N VAL A 243 -1.11 8.82 -16.75
CA VAL A 243 -0.92 7.61 -15.94
C VAL A 243 0.49 7.04 -16.16
N MET A 244 1.15 6.63 -15.08
CA MET A 244 2.49 6.04 -15.11
C MET A 244 2.52 4.76 -14.27
N MET A 245 2.98 3.66 -14.85
CA MET A 245 3.25 2.43 -14.09
C MET A 245 4.66 2.44 -13.49
N ASN A 246 4.83 1.76 -12.35
CA ASN A 246 6.14 1.51 -11.76
C ASN A 246 6.13 0.22 -10.92
N ALA A 247 7.32 -0.20 -10.45
CA ALA A 247 7.50 -1.45 -9.71
C ALA A 247 7.39 -1.27 -8.17
N VAL A 248 7.15 -0.06 -7.68
CA VAL A 248 7.10 0.22 -6.23
C VAL A 248 6.01 -0.64 -5.59
N ASN A 249 6.30 -1.15 -4.39
CA ASN A 249 5.39 -1.94 -3.56
C ASN A 249 4.80 -3.20 -4.23
N GLY A 250 5.48 -3.77 -5.24
CA GLY A 250 5.01 -4.96 -5.96
C GLY A 250 4.20 -4.62 -7.21
N GLY A 251 4.27 -3.39 -7.72
CA GLY A 251 3.58 -2.95 -8.92
C GLY A 251 2.51 -1.92 -8.61
N SER A 252 2.81 -0.67 -8.96
CA SER A 252 1.96 0.48 -8.69
C SER A 252 1.68 1.26 -9.97
N PHE A 253 0.70 2.14 -9.88
CA PHE A 253 0.38 3.11 -10.91
C PHE A 253 0.11 4.46 -10.27
N ALA A 254 0.71 5.49 -10.85
CA ALA A 254 0.53 6.88 -10.50
C ALA A 254 -0.43 7.51 -11.52
N VAL A 255 -1.49 8.11 -11.04
CA VAL A 255 -2.53 8.75 -11.84
C VAL A 255 -2.50 10.24 -11.56
N THR A 256 -2.54 11.03 -12.62
CA THR A 256 -2.75 12.48 -12.51
C THR A 256 -4.13 12.81 -13.05
N ALA A 257 -4.93 13.50 -12.25
CA ALA A 257 -6.26 13.98 -12.58
C ALA A 257 -6.32 15.52 -12.54
N ILE A 258 -7.21 16.07 -13.35
CA ILE A 258 -7.50 17.50 -13.44
C ILE A 258 -9.01 17.71 -13.38
N LYS A 259 -9.46 18.92 -13.05
CA LYS A 259 -10.89 19.28 -13.15
C LYS A 259 -11.42 18.97 -14.55
N ALA A 260 -12.62 18.41 -14.60
CA ALA A 260 -13.28 18.10 -15.87
C ALA A 260 -13.50 19.35 -16.72
N SER A 261 -13.64 20.53 -16.08
CA SER A 261 -13.77 21.85 -16.71
C SER A 261 -12.48 22.36 -17.35
N ASN A 262 -11.30 21.86 -16.96
CA ASN A 262 -10.02 22.33 -17.50
C ASN A 262 -9.91 21.99 -19.00
N ARG A 263 -9.55 22.98 -19.83
CA ARG A 263 -9.37 22.84 -21.29
C ARG A 263 -7.93 23.10 -21.74
N ASN A 264 -7.08 23.56 -20.84
CA ASN A 264 -5.74 24.09 -21.17
C ASN A 264 -4.65 23.04 -21.01
N ILE A 265 -4.87 22.03 -20.16
CA ILE A 265 -3.90 20.96 -19.90
C ILE A 265 -4.09 19.84 -20.93
N LYS A 266 -2.99 19.48 -21.60
CA LYS A 266 -2.96 18.37 -22.58
C LYS A 266 -3.08 17.03 -21.86
N ILE A 267 -3.98 16.17 -22.37
CA ILE A 267 -4.20 14.81 -21.86
C ILE A 267 -3.33 13.82 -22.63
N ASN A 268 -2.73 12.86 -21.92
CA ASN A 268 -1.96 11.77 -22.50
C ASN A 268 -2.87 10.60 -22.94
N HIS A 269 -3.72 10.86 -23.94
CA HIS A 269 -4.69 9.87 -24.43
C HIS A 269 -4.06 8.54 -24.84
N SER A 270 -2.86 8.56 -25.43
CA SER A 270 -2.19 7.36 -25.93
C SER A 270 -1.91 6.36 -24.80
N VAL A 271 -1.30 6.81 -23.70
CA VAL A 271 -0.97 5.91 -22.58
C VAL A 271 -2.22 5.49 -21.82
N ILE A 272 -3.16 6.42 -21.60
CA ILE A 272 -4.44 6.13 -20.94
C ILE A 272 -5.21 5.05 -21.70
N ASN A 273 -5.43 5.23 -23.01
CA ASN A 273 -6.18 4.28 -23.83
C ASN A 273 -5.47 2.94 -23.93
N TRP A 274 -4.14 2.94 -24.10
CA TRP A 274 -3.37 1.70 -24.13
C TRP A 274 -3.54 0.88 -22.85
N LEU A 275 -3.51 1.52 -21.68
CA LEU A 275 -3.67 0.81 -20.40
C LEU A 275 -5.10 0.30 -20.20
N LEU A 276 -6.12 1.09 -20.56
CA LEU A 276 -7.52 0.66 -20.53
C LEU A 276 -7.78 -0.53 -21.47
N GLU A 277 -7.18 -0.54 -22.66
CA GLU A 277 -7.23 -1.69 -23.58
C GLU A 277 -6.55 -2.93 -23.01
N GLN A 278 -5.44 -2.78 -22.26
CA GLN A 278 -4.82 -3.91 -21.57
C GLN A 278 -5.74 -4.49 -20.50
N GLU A 279 -6.42 -3.64 -19.72
CA GLU A 279 -7.39 -4.05 -18.72
C GLU A 279 -8.60 -4.78 -19.34
N GLU A 280 -9.08 -4.30 -20.49
CA GLU A 280 -10.15 -4.96 -21.25
C GLU A 280 -9.71 -6.35 -21.73
N ARG A 281 -8.50 -6.47 -22.32
CA ARG A 281 -7.94 -7.76 -22.75
C ARG A 281 -7.73 -8.74 -21.60
N MET A 282 -7.47 -8.24 -20.40
CA MET A 282 -7.41 -9.06 -19.19
C MET A 282 -8.78 -9.59 -18.76
N GLY A 283 -9.89 -9.05 -19.27
CA GLY A 283 -11.24 -9.50 -18.92
C GLY A 283 -11.66 -9.11 -17.50
N LEU A 284 -11.16 -7.98 -16.97
CA LEU A 284 -11.45 -7.51 -15.60
C LEU A 284 -12.92 -7.16 -15.36
N ASN A 285 -13.74 -7.10 -16.42
CA ASN A 285 -15.19 -6.99 -16.36
C ASN A 285 -15.90 -8.35 -16.17
N THR A 286 -15.15 -9.44 -15.96
CA THR A 286 -15.69 -10.79 -15.72
C THR A 286 -15.11 -11.39 -14.44
N PRO A 287 -15.74 -12.43 -13.86
CA PRO A 287 -15.18 -13.14 -12.71
C PRO A 287 -13.89 -13.92 -13.00
N LYS A 288 -13.60 -14.24 -14.27
CA LYS A 288 -12.56 -15.21 -14.65
C LYS A 288 -11.16 -14.88 -14.10
N PRO A 289 -10.62 -13.65 -14.25
CA PRO A 289 -9.26 -13.34 -13.79
C PRO A 289 -9.09 -13.50 -12.27
N TYR A 290 -10.17 -13.26 -11.53
CA TYR A 290 -10.19 -13.37 -10.08
C TYR A 290 -10.27 -14.84 -9.62
N ARG A 291 -11.03 -15.68 -10.35
CA ARG A 291 -11.06 -17.14 -10.10
C ARG A 291 -9.72 -17.80 -10.44
N ASP A 292 -9.13 -17.43 -11.57
CA ASP A 292 -7.80 -17.91 -11.94
C ASP A 292 -6.75 -17.49 -10.88
N PHE A 293 -6.91 -16.29 -10.29
CA PHE A 293 -6.07 -15.83 -9.18
C PHE A 293 -6.32 -16.63 -7.89
N GLU A 294 -7.57 -16.87 -7.50
CA GLU A 294 -7.93 -17.71 -6.35
C GLU A 294 -7.26 -19.09 -6.41
N GLU A 295 -7.35 -19.78 -7.56
CA GLU A 295 -6.69 -21.07 -7.76
C GLU A 295 -5.16 -21.00 -7.57
N ARG A 296 -4.52 -19.96 -8.12
CA ARG A 296 -3.07 -19.75 -7.96
C ARG A 296 -2.68 -19.43 -6.52
N VAL A 297 -3.50 -18.68 -5.79
CA VAL A 297 -3.27 -18.33 -4.38
C VAL A 297 -3.27 -19.59 -3.50
N PHE A 298 -4.29 -20.44 -3.63
CA PHE A 298 -4.35 -21.67 -2.84
C PHE A 298 -3.26 -22.67 -3.22
N ARG A 299 -2.94 -22.80 -4.52
CA ARG A 299 -1.82 -23.65 -4.95
C ARG A 299 -0.50 -23.17 -4.38
N HIS A 300 -0.23 -21.87 -4.48
CA HIS A 300 0.99 -21.24 -3.96
C HIS A 300 1.14 -21.46 -2.46
N ARG A 301 0.07 -21.28 -1.67
CA ARG A 301 0.06 -21.57 -0.23
C ARG A 301 0.54 -22.99 0.06
N GLU A 302 -0.03 -23.99 -0.59
CA GLU A 302 0.34 -25.39 -0.36
C GLU A 302 1.80 -25.67 -0.77
N ASP A 303 2.25 -25.08 -1.88
CA ASP A 303 3.63 -25.21 -2.36
C ASP A 303 4.64 -24.58 -1.39
N LEU A 304 4.33 -23.39 -0.85
CA LEU A 304 5.18 -22.70 0.12
C LEU A 304 5.25 -23.44 1.45
N ILE A 305 4.10 -23.91 1.97
CA ILE A 305 4.05 -24.73 3.18
C ILE A 305 4.91 -25.98 3.01
N ARG A 306 4.75 -26.69 1.89
CA ARG A 306 5.50 -27.92 1.59
C ARG A 306 7.00 -27.64 1.54
N LEU A 307 7.42 -26.58 0.86
CA LEU A 307 8.83 -26.21 0.76
C LEU A 307 9.45 -25.94 2.14
N ILE A 308 8.83 -25.04 2.92
CA ILE A 308 9.35 -24.65 4.25
C ILE A 308 9.46 -25.85 5.19
N ARG A 309 8.42 -26.69 5.23
CA ARG A 309 8.42 -27.87 6.10
C ARG A 309 9.37 -28.97 5.64
N ALA A 310 9.55 -29.16 4.33
CA ALA A 310 10.55 -30.09 3.80
C ALA A 310 11.97 -29.66 4.15
N LEU A 311 12.29 -28.37 3.99
CA LEU A 311 13.58 -27.81 4.38
C LEU A 311 13.84 -27.98 5.90
N ASN A 312 12.84 -27.73 6.73
CA ASN A 312 12.94 -27.98 8.18
C ASN A 312 13.14 -29.47 8.50
N ALA A 313 12.47 -30.38 7.78
CA ALA A 313 12.66 -31.84 7.93
C ALA A 313 14.07 -32.29 7.53
N ASP A 314 14.69 -31.62 6.56
CA ASP A 314 16.10 -31.80 6.17
C ASP A 314 17.09 -31.15 7.15
N GLY A 315 16.60 -30.64 8.29
CA GLY A 315 17.41 -30.01 9.33
C GLY A 315 17.89 -28.61 8.99
N LYS A 316 17.31 -27.95 7.98
CA LYS A 316 17.63 -26.56 7.61
C LYS A 316 16.96 -25.60 8.57
N LYS A 317 17.68 -24.53 8.93
CA LYS A 317 17.15 -23.42 9.73
C LYS A 317 16.68 -22.30 8.81
N ILE A 318 15.40 -21.95 8.94
CA ILE A 318 14.77 -20.88 8.14
C ILE A 318 14.36 -19.75 9.07
N LEU A 319 14.79 -18.53 8.77
CA LEU A 319 14.29 -17.32 9.43
C LEU A 319 13.49 -16.47 8.45
N GLY A 320 12.59 -15.62 8.94
CA GLY A 320 11.97 -14.60 8.11
C GLY A 320 12.88 -13.39 7.97
N TYR A 321 12.72 -12.66 6.87
CA TYR A 321 13.41 -11.40 6.61
C TYR A 321 12.36 -10.33 6.31
N GLY A 322 12.33 -9.26 7.11
CA GLY A 322 11.41 -8.12 7.10
C GLY A 322 10.01 -8.44 7.66
N ALA A 323 9.71 -8.00 8.87
CA ALA A 323 8.39 -8.13 9.50
C ALA A 323 7.41 -7.08 8.93
N SER A 324 6.97 -7.25 7.69
CA SER A 324 6.06 -6.33 7.00
C SER A 324 4.57 -6.67 7.20
N THR A 325 3.69 -5.68 7.12
CA THR A 325 2.22 -5.86 7.11
C THR A 325 1.80 -6.92 6.10
N LYS A 326 2.30 -6.81 4.86
CA LYS A 326 2.01 -7.76 3.78
C LYS A 326 2.54 -9.17 4.09
N GLY A 327 3.76 -9.25 4.63
CA GLY A 327 4.36 -10.51 5.08
C GLY A 327 3.50 -11.26 6.11
N ASN A 328 2.87 -10.54 7.03
CA ASN A 328 2.00 -11.14 8.04
C ASN A 328 0.76 -11.82 7.43
N VAL A 329 0.29 -11.39 6.26
CA VAL A 329 -0.77 -12.09 5.52
C VAL A 329 -0.31 -13.48 5.11
N VAL A 330 0.92 -13.59 4.57
CA VAL A 330 1.52 -14.86 4.14
C VAL A 330 1.72 -15.80 5.33
N LEU A 331 2.30 -15.28 6.41
CA LEU A 331 2.57 -16.05 7.63
C LEU A 331 1.27 -16.65 8.21
N GLN A 332 0.23 -15.83 8.35
CA GLN A 332 -1.06 -16.27 8.87
C GLN A 332 -1.78 -17.23 7.91
N PHE A 333 -1.84 -16.89 6.62
CA PHE A 333 -2.53 -17.72 5.63
C PHE A 333 -1.89 -19.11 5.49
N CYS A 334 -0.56 -19.18 5.50
CA CYS A 334 0.17 -20.45 5.46
C CYS A 334 0.16 -21.20 6.81
N GLY A 335 -0.28 -20.55 7.89
CA GLY A 335 -0.28 -21.12 9.23
C GLY A 335 1.13 -21.39 9.75
N PHE A 336 2.09 -20.54 9.41
CA PHE A 336 3.46 -20.65 9.93
C PHE A 336 3.51 -20.21 11.39
N THR A 337 4.38 -20.87 12.15
CA THR A 337 4.60 -20.59 13.57
C THR A 337 6.09 -20.51 13.87
N GLU A 338 6.46 -20.23 15.12
CA GLU A 338 7.85 -20.31 15.62
C GLU A 338 8.52 -21.68 15.39
N LYS A 339 7.73 -22.74 15.16
CA LYS A 339 8.26 -24.07 14.80
C LYS A 339 8.78 -24.13 13.36
N ASP A 340 8.13 -23.39 12.47
CA ASP A 340 8.49 -23.35 11.06
C ASP A 340 9.55 -22.27 10.80
N ILE A 341 9.38 -21.11 11.44
CA ILE A 341 10.19 -19.90 11.27
C ILE A 341 10.45 -19.32 12.68
N PRO A 342 11.59 -19.62 13.33
CA PRO A 342 11.83 -19.26 14.73
C PRO A 342 11.92 -17.76 15.04
N ALA A 343 12.28 -16.92 14.06
CA ALA A 343 12.35 -15.48 14.21
C ALA A 343 12.23 -14.75 12.86
N ILE A 344 11.85 -13.47 12.90
CA ILE A 344 11.88 -12.56 11.75
C ILE A 344 12.95 -11.49 11.98
N ALA A 345 13.88 -11.33 11.06
CA ALA A 345 14.82 -10.20 11.04
C ALA A 345 14.10 -8.92 10.58
N ASP A 346 14.28 -7.78 11.23
CA ASP A 346 13.77 -6.48 10.75
C ASP A 346 14.82 -5.38 10.93
N VAL A 347 14.68 -4.30 10.15
CA VAL A 347 15.55 -3.12 10.22
C VAL A 347 14.99 -2.05 11.14
N ASN A 348 13.69 -2.07 11.43
CA ASN A 348 13.03 -1.08 12.25
C ASN A 348 13.19 -1.41 13.75
N PRO A 349 13.95 -0.60 14.52
CA PRO A 349 14.17 -0.84 15.93
C PRO A 349 12.89 -0.81 16.78
N ASP A 350 11.84 -0.12 16.32
CA ASP A 350 10.55 -0.07 17.03
C ASP A 350 9.87 -1.44 17.09
N LYS A 351 10.28 -2.39 16.23
CA LYS A 351 9.74 -3.75 16.19
C LYS A 351 10.59 -4.76 16.94
N PHE A 352 11.78 -4.40 17.40
CA PHE A 352 12.65 -5.35 18.10
C PHE A 352 11.98 -5.78 19.40
N ASN A 353 12.01 -7.09 19.67
CA ASN A 353 11.32 -7.74 20.80
C ASN A 353 9.78 -7.68 20.74
N CYS A 354 9.20 -7.22 19.64
CA CYS A 354 7.78 -7.44 19.34
C CYS A 354 7.59 -8.81 18.68
N PHE A 355 6.34 -9.17 18.43
CA PHE A 355 5.97 -10.40 17.73
C PHE A 355 5.21 -10.08 16.43
N THR A 356 5.18 -11.02 15.50
CA THR A 356 4.27 -10.94 14.35
C THR A 356 2.82 -11.16 14.79
N PRO A 357 1.84 -10.37 14.33
CA PRO A 357 0.42 -10.57 14.66
C PRO A 357 -0.09 -11.94 14.22
N GLY A 358 -0.85 -12.60 15.09
CA GLY A 358 -1.47 -13.91 14.84
C GLY A 358 -0.50 -15.09 14.94
N THR A 359 0.67 -15.02 14.31
CA THR A 359 1.66 -16.13 14.30
C THR A 359 2.66 -16.09 15.45
N HIS A 360 2.75 -14.97 16.18
CA HIS A 360 3.58 -14.78 17.38
C HIS A 360 5.07 -15.10 17.23
N ILE A 361 5.61 -15.01 16.01
CA ILE A 361 7.04 -15.18 15.74
C ILE A 361 7.78 -13.94 16.26
N PRO A 362 8.85 -14.10 17.06
CA PRO A 362 9.60 -12.96 17.59
C PRO A 362 10.33 -12.19 16.49
N ILE A 363 10.39 -10.88 16.64
CA ILE A 363 11.07 -9.98 15.71
C ILE A 363 12.39 -9.53 16.35
N LEU A 364 13.48 -9.76 15.61
CA LEU A 364 14.85 -9.51 16.04
C LEU A 364 15.52 -8.48 15.13
N SER A 365 16.63 -7.94 15.58
CA SER A 365 17.53 -7.19 14.70
C SER A 365 18.10 -8.12 13.61
N GLU A 366 18.46 -7.56 12.46
CA GLU A 366 19.14 -8.31 11.40
C GLU A 366 20.48 -8.90 11.87
N GLU A 367 21.19 -8.24 12.79
CA GLU A 367 22.43 -8.72 13.38
C GLU A 367 22.21 -9.99 14.21
N ASP A 368 21.23 -9.96 15.12
CA ASP A 368 20.87 -11.12 15.95
C ASP A 368 20.40 -12.30 15.09
N ALA A 369 19.58 -12.02 14.06
CA ALA A 369 19.12 -13.04 13.13
C ALA A 369 20.28 -13.70 12.36
N ARG A 370 21.33 -12.95 11.99
CA ARG A 370 22.55 -13.52 11.37
C ARG A 370 23.34 -14.37 12.32
N ALA A 371 23.45 -13.97 13.59
CA ALA A 371 24.17 -14.73 14.60
C ALA A 371 23.58 -16.14 14.79
N MET A 372 22.29 -16.32 14.49
CA MET A 372 21.63 -17.63 14.47
C MET A 372 22.06 -18.54 13.30
N LYS A 373 22.81 -18.02 12.31
CA LYS A 373 23.30 -18.73 11.11
C LYS A 373 22.20 -19.50 10.37
N PRO A 374 21.17 -18.82 9.83
CA PRO A 374 20.11 -19.49 9.08
C PRO A 374 20.62 -20.01 7.72
N ASP A 375 20.18 -21.20 7.33
CA ASP A 375 20.39 -21.74 5.98
C ASP A 375 19.58 -20.96 4.94
N TYR A 376 18.38 -20.51 5.32
CA TYR A 376 17.48 -19.75 4.45
C TYR A 376 16.88 -18.53 5.17
N PHE A 377 16.71 -17.45 4.41
CA PHE A 377 15.78 -16.38 4.75
C PHE A 377 14.52 -16.44 3.86
N LEU A 378 13.33 -16.50 4.46
CA LEU A 378 12.07 -16.22 3.77
C LEU A 378 11.87 -14.71 3.69
N VAL A 379 12.01 -14.14 2.50
CA VAL A 379 11.99 -12.69 2.27
C VAL A 379 10.56 -12.21 2.08
N LEU A 380 9.96 -11.70 3.16
CA LEU A 380 8.58 -11.23 3.17
C LEU A 380 8.37 -9.91 2.41
N PRO A 381 9.25 -8.89 2.47
CA PRO A 381 9.14 -7.69 1.64
C PRO A 381 9.83 -7.93 0.28
N TRP A 382 9.37 -8.95 -0.44
CA TRP A 382 9.95 -9.48 -1.68
C TRP A 382 10.12 -8.45 -2.80
N HIS A 383 9.30 -7.40 -2.84
CA HIS A 383 9.42 -6.33 -3.82
C HIS A 383 10.71 -5.50 -3.67
N PHE A 384 11.42 -5.61 -2.55
CA PHE A 384 12.77 -5.05 -2.37
C PHE A 384 13.89 -6.02 -2.75
N LYS A 385 13.60 -7.11 -3.48
CA LYS A 385 14.55 -8.17 -3.85
C LYS A 385 15.93 -7.64 -4.27
N ALA A 386 16.00 -6.72 -5.22
CA ALA A 386 17.28 -6.21 -5.72
C ALA A 386 18.11 -5.53 -4.61
N GLY A 387 17.47 -4.68 -3.79
CA GLY A 387 18.13 -3.99 -2.68
C GLY A 387 18.53 -4.93 -1.54
N ILE A 388 17.69 -5.93 -1.24
CA ILE A 388 17.99 -6.96 -0.23
C ILE A 388 19.17 -7.81 -0.70
N LEU A 389 19.12 -8.38 -1.91
CA LEU A 389 20.23 -9.17 -2.45
C LEU A 389 21.55 -8.37 -2.49
N GLN A 390 21.49 -7.06 -2.76
CA GLN A 390 22.67 -6.21 -2.74
C GLN A 390 23.26 -6.04 -1.33
N ARG A 391 22.42 -5.86 -0.31
CA ARG A 391 22.85 -5.74 1.08
C ARG A 391 23.35 -7.06 1.65
N GLU A 392 22.82 -8.16 1.15
CA GLU A 392 22.96 -9.51 1.71
C GLU A 392 23.99 -10.37 0.97
N LYS A 393 24.87 -9.72 0.19
CA LYS A 393 25.92 -10.38 -0.60
C LYS A 393 26.83 -11.27 0.22
N GLU A 394 27.22 -10.84 1.43
CA GLU A 394 28.10 -11.64 2.29
C GLU A 394 27.41 -12.90 2.83
N TYR A 395 26.12 -12.80 3.19
CA TYR A 395 25.33 -13.95 3.60
C TYR A 395 25.23 -15.00 2.48
N LEU A 396 24.93 -14.54 1.26
CA LEU A 396 24.85 -15.40 0.08
C LEU A 396 26.20 -16.02 -0.28
N ALA A 397 27.29 -15.24 -0.23
CA ALA A 397 28.65 -15.73 -0.50
C ALA A 397 29.11 -16.82 0.49
N ASN A 398 28.57 -16.78 1.72
CA ASN A 398 28.82 -17.79 2.74
C ASN A 398 27.88 -19.01 2.66
N GLY A 399 27.12 -19.15 1.58
CA GLY A 399 26.27 -20.31 1.29
C GLY A 399 24.83 -20.21 1.85
N GLY A 400 24.48 -19.09 2.46
CA GLY A 400 23.09 -18.78 2.81
C GLY A 400 22.23 -18.58 1.56
N LYS A 401 20.93 -18.85 1.68
CA LYS A 401 19.99 -18.76 0.56
C LYS A 401 18.77 -17.91 0.90
N MET A 402 18.10 -17.39 -0.11
CA MET A 402 16.89 -16.59 0.09
C MET A 402 15.71 -17.15 -0.67
N ILE A 403 14.58 -17.30 0.02
CA ILE A 403 13.30 -17.71 -0.53
C ILE A 403 12.47 -16.46 -0.76
N PHE A 404 12.22 -16.12 -2.02
CA PHE A 404 11.27 -15.08 -2.41
C PHE A 404 9.92 -15.75 -2.68
N PRO A 405 8.85 -15.41 -1.95
CA PRO A 405 7.56 -16.07 -2.13
C PRO A 405 6.84 -15.64 -3.41
N PHE A 406 7.12 -14.46 -3.96
CA PHE A 406 6.41 -13.91 -5.12
C PHE A 406 7.38 -13.36 -6.18
N PRO A 407 6.98 -13.33 -7.47
CA PRO A 407 5.68 -13.75 -8.02
C PRO A 407 5.46 -15.28 -8.07
N GLU A 408 6.56 -16.01 -8.07
CA GLU A 408 6.62 -17.45 -7.89
C GLU A 408 7.64 -17.74 -6.79
N ILE A 409 7.59 -18.93 -6.19
CA ILE A 409 8.53 -19.31 -5.15
C ILE A 409 9.91 -19.51 -5.78
N GLU A 410 10.85 -18.63 -5.46
CA GLU A 410 12.20 -18.63 -6.00
C GLU A 410 13.22 -18.75 -4.87
N ILE A 411 14.24 -19.59 -5.08
CA ILE A 411 15.38 -19.71 -4.17
C ILE A 411 16.61 -19.13 -4.87
N VAL A 412 17.22 -18.12 -4.26
CA VAL A 412 18.45 -17.45 -4.71
C VAL A 412 19.62 -17.84 -3.84
#